data_AF-A0A9Q1UYN3-F1
#
_entry.id   AF-A0A9Q1UYN3-F1
#
_cell.length_a   1.000
_cell.length_b   1.000
_cell.length_c   1.000
_cell.angle_alpha   90.00
_cell.angle_beta   90.00
_cell.angle_gamma   90.00
#
_symmetry.space_group_name_H-M   'P 1'
#
loop_
_entity.id
_entity.type
_entity.pdbx_description
1 polymer ?
#
loop_
_entity_poly.entity_id
_entity_poly.type
_entity_poly.pdbx_seq_one_letter_code
_entity_poly.pdbx_strand_id
1 'polypeptide(L)'
;MKKERVFSYIILILIVICVIVGFIVRRSFVDDTNFNDYKGKMDNYSIQYLGTRSYKQYFNCNIKNYNELEKDSTFILKVKLSGSREKLSSTTLSQVTVLDIYKGDSIKKGQKIYIYEPSFIENDMYWCSNGYNLMLNDTEYIVYLNSLKVPDGYNKTEKEKNSYMFTTLEFSKFDINNKNNVNNLYSVKDFDNGKIKYNDLKNDNVVVVNKDILEKYTNIKKEVKKIYYTKNK
;
A
#
# COMPACT_ATOMS: atom_id res chain seq x y z
N MET A 1 -25.63 -51.90 26.01
CA MET A 1 -25.27 -51.12 27.23
C MET A 1 -23.78 -50.85 27.45
N LYS A 2 -22.87 -51.82 27.68
CA LYS A 2 -21.43 -51.48 27.95
C LYS A 2 -20.69 -50.89 26.74
N LYS A 3 -20.91 -51.43 25.53
CA LYS A 3 -20.26 -50.94 24.29
C LYS A 3 -20.71 -49.54 23.88
N GLU A 4 -22.00 -49.24 24.02
CA GLU A 4 -22.55 -47.91 23.72
C GLU A 4 -21.99 -46.84 24.66
N ARG A 5 -21.87 -47.15 25.96
CA ARG A 5 -21.26 -46.24 26.94
C ARG A 5 -19.77 -45.99 26.64
N VAL A 6 -19.01 -47.02 26.29
CA VAL A 6 -17.60 -46.89 25.86
C VAL A 6 -17.49 -46.01 24.61
N PHE A 7 -18.37 -46.21 23.63
CA PHE A 7 -18.42 -45.38 22.43
C PHE A 7 -18.74 -43.92 22.74
N SER A 8 -19.70 -43.64 23.63
CA SER A 8 -20.01 -42.28 24.08
C SER A 8 -18.82 -41.62 24.80
N TYR A 9 -18.05 -42.36 25.60
CA TYR A 9 -16.84 -41.82 26.25
C TYR A 9 -15.75 -41.48 25.23
N ILE A 10 -15.55 -42.32 24.21
CA ILE A 10 -14.58 -42.04 23.13
C ILE A 10 -14.98 -40.76 22.39
N ILE A 11 -16.26 -40.59 22.04
CA ILE A 11 -16.74 -39.37 21.39
C ILE A 11 -16.52 -38.15 22.29
N LEU A 12 -16.85 -38.25 23.58
CA LEU A 12 -16.65 -37.14 24.52
C LEU A 12 -15.17 -36.75 24.61
N ILE A 13 -14.26 -37.72 24.68
CA ILE A 13 -12.81 -37.47 24.70
C ILE A 13 -12.37 -36.79 23.40
N LEU A 14 -12.84 -37.25 22.24
CA LEU A 14 -12.52 -36.63 20.95
C LEU A 14 -13.01 -35.18 20.88
N ILE A 15 -14.22 -34.89 21.37
CA ILE A 15 -14.74 -33.51 21.45
C ILE A 15 -13.84 -32.65 22.32
N VAL A 16 -13.44 -33.14 23.50
CA VAL A 16 -12.54 -32.41 24.40
C VAL A 16 -11.19 -32.15 23.72
N ILE A 17 -10.62 -33.13 23.01
CA ILE A 17 -9.39 -32.95 22.23
C ILE A 17 -9.58 -31.90 21.15
N CYS A 18 -10.68 -31.93 20.38
CA CYS A 18 -10.96 -30.93 19.34
C CYS A 18 -11.07 -29.52 19.93
N VAL A 19 -11.70 -29.35 21.09
CA VAL A 19 -11.79 -28.05 21.78
C VAL A 19 -10.41 -27.58 22.21
N ILE A 20 -9.60 -28.45 22.84
CA ILE A 20 -8.23 -28.12 23.26
C ILE A 20 -7.37 -27.71 22.06
N VAL A 21 -7.40 -28.49 20.98
CA VAL A 21 -6.67 -28.18 19.73
C VAL A 21 -7.16 -26.85 19.15
N GLY A 22 -8.47 -26.61 19.14
CA GLY A 22 -9.05 -25.33 18.70
C GLY A 22 -8.52 -24.13 19.51
N PHE A 23 -8.40 -24.26 20.83
CA PHE A 23 -7.78 -23.23 21.67
C PHE A 23 -6.29 -23.04 21.37
N ILE A 24 -5.53 -24.12 21.17
CA ILE A 24 -4.10 -24.05 20.83
C ILE A 24 -3.91 -23.33 19.48
N VAL A 25 -4.68 -23.73 18.46
CA VAL A 25 -4.66 -23.12 17.12
C VAL A 25 -5.09 -21.67 17.18
N ARG A 26 -6.12 -21.32 17.96
CA ARG A 26 -6.53 -19.92 18.13
C ARG A 26 -5.41 -19.07 18.72
N ARG A 27 -4.67 -19.61 19.70
CA ARG A 27 -3.55 -18.91 20.34
C ARG A 27 -2.29 -18.83 19.47
N SER A 28 -2.14 -19.69 18.46
CA SER A 28 -1.01 -19.61 17.54
C SER A 28 -1.12 -18.47 16.52
N PHE A 29 -2.31 -17.91 16.30
CA PHE A 29 -2.45 -16.71 15.47
C PHE A 29 -1.89 -15.50 16.20
N VAL A 30 -0.87 -14.90 15.61
CA VAL A 30 -0.31 -13.61 16.04
C VAL A 30 -1.07 -12.51 15.31
N ASP A 31 -1.60 -11.53 16.05
CA ASP A 31 -2.10 -10.30 15.44
C ASP A 31 -0.90 -9.44 15.06
N ASP A 32 -0.59 -9.40 13.77
CA ASP A 32 0.53 -8.67 13.20
C ASP A 32 0.05 -7.53 12.28
N THR A 33 -1.20 -7.10 12.48
CA THR A 33 -1.83 -6.06 11.67
C THR A 33 -1.41 -4.64 12.05
N ASN A 34 -0.91 -4.44 13.27
CA ASN A 34 -0.46 -3.13 13.71
C ASN A 34 0.87 -2.75 13.04
N PHE A 35 0.81 -1.84 12.08
CA PHE A 35 1.99 -1.42 11.32
C PHE A 35 3.09 -0.80 12.21
N ASN A 36 2.72 -0.20 13.34
CA ASN A 36 3.69 0.43 14.24
C ASN A 36 4.70 -0.56 14.83
N ASP A 37 4.39 -1.86 14.87
CA ASP A 37 5.27 -2.90 15.42
C ASP A 37 6.53 -3.11 14.56
N TYR A 38 6.48 -2.64 13.31
CA TYR A 38 7.58 -2.68 12.35
C TYR A 38 8.34 -1.34 12.25
N LYS A 39 7.77 -0.25 12.77
CA LYS A 39 8.39 1.07 12.72
C LYS A 39 9.77 1.05 13.39
N GLY A 40 10.79 1.53 12.69
CA GLY A 40 12.18 1.52 13.16
C GLY A 40 12.93 0.19 12.96
N LYS A 41 12.23 -0.95 12.85
CA LYS A 41 12.87 -2.23 12.46
C LYS A 41 13.09 -2.31 10.95
N MET A 42 12.16 -1.72 10.19
CA MET A 42 12.14 -1.76 8.74
C MET A 42 13.43 -1.24 8.09
N ASP A 43 14.16 -0.34 8.73
CA ASP A 43 15.38 0.25 8.16
C ASP A 43 16.38 -0.83 7.70
N ASN A 44 16.42 -1.99 8.38
CA ASN A 44 17.32 -3.10 8.04
C ASN A 44 16.68 -4.18 7.16
N TYR A 45 15.42 -4.03 6.76
CA TYR A 45 14.71 -5.04 5.97
C TYR A 45 15.26 -5.13 4.56
N SER A 46 15.35 -6.36 4.06
CA SER A 46 15.62 -6.60 2.64
C SER A 46 14.42 -6.13 1.82
N ILE A 47 14.66 -5.74 0.57
CA ILE A 47 13.61 -5.30 -0.34
C ILE A 47 13.33 -6.42 -1.34
N GLN A 48 12.05 -6.68 -1.59
CA GLN A 48 11.64 -7.51 -2.72
C GLN A 48 10.85 -6.65 -3.71
N TYR A 49 11.33 -6.59 -4.95
CA TYR A 49 10.65 -5.89 -6.04
C TYR A 49 9.68 -6.82 -6.76
N LEU A 50 8.38 -6.49 -6.76
CA LEU A 50 7.34 -7.25 -7.45
C LEU A 50 6.95 -6.54 -8.75
N GLY A 51 7.14 -7.18 -9.91
CA GLY A 51 6.81 -6.56 -11.20
C GLY A 51 5.30 -6.41 -11.50
N THR A 52 4.99 -5.69 -12.59
CA THR A 52 3.63 -5.35 -13.06
C THR A 52 2.65 -6.51 -13.26
N ARG A 53 3.12 -7.73 -13.56
CA ARG A 53 2.24 -8.83 -14.02
C ARG A 53 1.12 -9.15 -13.02
N SER A 54 1.39 -9.00 -11.72
CA SER A 54 0.45 -9.40 -10.66
C SER A 54 -0.69 -8.41 -10.39
N TYR A 55 -0.69 -7.23 -11.03
CA TYR A 55 -1.52 -6.10 -10.57
C TYR A 55 -2.40 -5.45 -11.66
N LYS A 56 -2.32 -5.94 -12.91
CA LYS A 56 -3.03 -5.35 -14.07
C LYS A 56 -4.56 -5.33 -13.93
N GLN A 57 -5.14 -6.23 -13.12
CA GLN A 57 -6.58 -6.25 -12.87
C GLN A 57 -7.06 -5.08 -12.00
N TYR A 58 -6.19 -4.55 -11.14
CA TYR A 58 -6.54 -3.50 -10.19
C TYR A 58 -6.09 -2.11 -10.68
N PHE A 59 -4.91 -2.01 -11.29
CA PHE A 59 -4.27 -0.74 -11.64
C PHE A 59 -4.13 -0.54 -13.15
N ASN A 60 -4.14 0.72 -13.62
CA ASN A 60 -3.78 1.00 -15.01
C ASN A 60 -2.25 1.05 -15.18
N CYS A 61 -1.67 -0.01 -15.73
CA CYS A 61 -0.24 -0.11 -16.02
C CYS A 61 0.17 0.51 -17.36
N ASN A 62 -0.74 1.10 -18.13
CA ASN A 62 -0.49 1.62 -19.48
C ASN A 62 -0.33 3.14 -19.54
N ILE A 63 -0.38 3.85 -18.41
CA ILE A 63 -0.20 5.30 -18.32
C ILE A 63 1.18 5.71 -18.88
N LYS A 64 1.19 6.60 -19.87
CA LYS A 64 2.42 7.07 -20.53
C LYS A 64 2.82 8.49 -20.13
N ASN A 65 1.86 9.32 -19.73
CA ASN A 65 2.07 10.75 -19.52
C ASN A 65 1.09 11.31 -18.48
N TYR A 66 1.27 12.59 -18.15
CA TYR A 66 0.44 13.29 -17.17
C TYR A 66 -1.04 13.34 -17.56
N ASN A 67 -1.36 13.64 -18.83
CA ASN A 67 -2.74 13.79 -19.27
C ASN A 67 -3.53 12.49 -19.13
N GLU A 68 -2.91 11.35 -19.46
CA GLU A 68 -3.51 10.03 -19.24
C GLU A 68 -3.74 9.75 -17.75
N LEU A 69 -2.75 10.04 -16.90
CA LEU A 69 -2.87 9.89 -15.45
C LEU A 69 -4.03 10.73 -14.88
N GLU A 70 -4.09 12.01 -15.26
CA GLU A 70 -5.12 12.94 -14.81
C GLU A 70 -6.51 12.50 -15.28
N LYS A 71 -6.63 12.08 -16.54
CA LYS A 71 -7.89 11.60 -17.11
C LYS A 71 -8.42 10.37 -16.38
N ASP A 72 -7.56 9.38 -16.16
CA ASP A 72 -7.93 8.08 -15.59
C ASP A 72 -8.12 8.08 -14.07
N SER A 73 -7.70 9.16 -13.41
CA SER A 73 -7.88 9.32 -11.97
C SER A 73 -9.23 9.94 -11.68
N THR A 74 -10.04 9.28 -10.84
CA THR A 74 -11.32 9.84 -10.38
C THR A 74 -11.09 11.00 -9.41
N PHE A 75 -10.07 10.87 -8.56
CA PHE A 75 -9.72 11.87 -7.55
C PHE A 75 -8.27 12.30 -7.69
N ILE A 76 -8.03 13.60 -7.50
CA ILE A 76 -6.69 14.18 -7.39
C ILE A 76 -6.68 15.03 -6.13
N LEU A 77 -5.89 14.62 -5.14
CA LEU A 77 -5.95 15.18 -3.79
C LEU A 77 -4.56 15.60 -3.33
N LYS A 78 -4.52 16.65 -2.51
CA LYS A 78 -3.39 16.90 -1.61
C LYS A 78 -3.69 16.22 -0.28
N VAL A 79 -2.81 15.35 0.19
CA VAL A 79 -3.02 14.59 1.43
C VAL A 79 -1.79 14.64 2.31
N LYS A 80 -1.99 14.44 3.61
CA LYS A 80 -0.94 14.21 4.59
C LYS A 80 -1.28 12.96 5.40
N LEU A 81 -0.31 12.10 5.65
CA LEU A 81 -0.53 10.93 6.49
C LEU A 81 -0.96 11.36 7.90
N SER A 82 -2.05 10.76 8.42
CA SER A 82 -2.57 11.09 9.75
C SER A 82 -1.91 10.29 10.88
N GLY A 83 -1.00 9.37 10.55
CA GLY A 83 -0.20 8.58 11.48
C GLY A 83 -0.69 7.14 11.74
N SER A 84 -1.88 6.77 11.27
CA SER A 84 -2.41 5.41 11.41
C SER A 84 -2.18 4.57 10.17
N ARG A 85 -1.64 3.37 10.36
CA ARG A 85 -1.45 2.34 9.33
C ARG A 85 -1.82 0.97 9.84
N GLU A 86 -2.36 0.16 8.94
CA GLU A 86 -2.63 -1.26 9.17
C GLU A 86 -1.90 -2.07 8.11
N LYS A 87 -1.16 -3.08 8.54
CA LYS A 87 -0.66 -4.14 7.67
C LYS A 87 -1.83 -5.04 7.32
N LEU A 88 -2.09 -5.17 6.02
CA LEU A 88 -3.05 -6.14 5.48
C LEU A 88 -2.28 -7.18 4.67
N SER A 89 -2.98 -8.24 4.26
CA SER A 89 -2.40 -9.22 3.34
C SER A 89 -2.05 -8.53 2.03
N SER A 90 -0.75 -8.54 1.68
CA SER A 90 -0.20 -7.99 0.46
C SER A 90 -0.44 -6.48 0.19
N THR A 91 -0.78 -5.69 1.21
CA THR A 91 -0.93 -4.23 1.10
C THR A 91 -0.85 -3.54 2.47
N THR A 92 -0.63 -2.24 2.49
CA THR A 92 -0.66 -1.42 3.69
C THR A 92 -1.81 -0.43 3.58
N LEU A 93 -2.71 -0.42 4.55
CA LEU A 93 -3.80 0.54 4.59
C LEU A 93 -3.39 1.77 5.41
N SER A 94 -3.34 2.92 4.76
CA SER A 94 -2.88 4.16 5.38
C SER A 94 -4.00 5.15 5.52
N GLN A 95 -4.18 5.69 6.72
CA GLN A 95 -5.09 6.81 6.92
C GLN A 95 -4.38 8.13 6.58
N VAL A 96 -5.06 8.97 5.81
CA VAL A 96 -4.59 10.30 5.44
C VAL A 96 -5.66 11.34 5.71
N THR A 97 -5.23 12.57 5.97
CA THR A 97 -6.09 13.75 6.00
C THR A 97 -6.02 14.46 4.66
N VAL A 98 -7.18 14.77 4.08
CA VAL A 98 -7.29 15.52 2.83
C VAL A 98 -7.06 17.00 3.12
N LEU A 99 -6.01 17.56 2.53
CA LEU A 99 -5.63 18.97 2.70
C LEU A 99 -6.25 19.85 1.61
N ASP A 100 -6.29 19.38 0.37
CA ASP A 100 -6.93 20.06 -0.76
C ASP A 100 -7.44 19.03 -1.78
N ILE A 101 -8.35 19.47 -2.64
CA ILE A 101 -9.01 18.65 -3.66
C ILE A 101 -8.85 19.37 -4.99
N TYR A 102 -8.27 18.69 -5.98
CA TYR A 102 -8.08 19.20 -7.34
C TYR A 102 -9.01 18.52 -8.35
N LYS A 103 -9.50 17.32 -8.04
CA LYS A 103 -10.49 16.60 -8.84
C LYS A 103 -11.33 15.65 -7.97
N GLY A 104 -12.64 15.59 -8.24
CA GLY A 104 -13.61 14.69 -7.61
C GLY A 104 -14.40 15.36 -6.48
N ASP A 105 -15.70 15.07 -6.40
CA ASP A 105 -16.64 15.89 -5.60
C ASP A 105 -17.15 15.19 -4.32
N SER A 106 -16.94 13.89 -4.18
CA SER A 106 -17.46 13.11 -3.05
C SER A 106 -16.61 13.15 -1.78
N ILE A 107 -15.43 13.79 -1.84
CA ILE A 107 -14.49 13.92 -0.73
C ILE A 107 -14.49 15.38 -0.28
N LYS A 108 -14.28 15.64 1.02
CA LYS A 108 -14.19 17.00 1.56
C LYS A 108 -12.81 17.30 2.14
N LYS A 109 -12.39 18.57 2.06
CA LYS A 109 -11.20 19.07 2.75
C LYS A 109 -11.34 18.82 4.26
N GLY A 110 -10.26 18.38 4.90
CA GLY A 110 -10.21 17.98 6.31
C GLY A 110 -10.71 16.57 6.59
N GLN A 111 -11.35 15.89 5.62
CA GLN A 111 -11.81 14.52 5.78
C GLN A 111 -10.62 13.56 5.95
N LYS A 112 -10.78 12.58 6.84
CA LYS A 112 -9.88 11.43 6.91
C LYS A 112 -10.38 10.34 5.96
N ILE A 113 -9.50 9.88 5.08
CA ILE A 113 -9.76 8.79 4.14
C ILE A 113 -8.69 7.71 4.32
N TYR A 114 -8.91 6.54 3.73
CA TYR A 114 -7.94 5.46 3.71
C TYR A 114 -7.42 5.21 2.30
N ILE A 115 -6.12 4.93 2.17
CA ILE A 115 -5.48 4.61 0.90
C ILE A 115 -4.80 3.25 1.04
N TYR A 116 -5.09 2.33 0.12
CA TYR A 116 -4.36 1.09 -0.03
C TYR A 116 -3.03 1.37 -0.73
N GLU A 117 -1.96 1.43 0.06
CA GLU A 117 -0.59 1.53 -0.41
C GLU A 117 -0.15 0.14 -0.93
N PRO A 118 0.24 0.02 -2.22
CA PRO A 118 0.60 -1.25 -2.85
C PRO A 118 2.03 -1.65 -2.47
N SER A 119 2.20 -1.91 -1.19
CA SER A 119 3.41 -2.39 -0.57
C SER A 119 3.05 -3.04 0.76
N PHE A 120 3.84 -4.00 1.20
CA PHE A 120 3.59 -4.68 2.46
C PHE A 120 4.88 -5.18 3.08
N ILE A 121 4.78 -5.60 4.34
CA ILE A 121 5.88 -6.13 5.11
C ILE A 121 5.56 -7.58 5.43
N GLU A 122 6.51 -8.48 5.20
CA GLU A 122 6.36 -9.88 5.57
C GLU A 122 7.74 -10.52 5.71
N ASN A 123 7.95 -11.31 6.77
CA ASN A 123 9.21 -12.03 7.03
C ASN A 123 10.46 -11.14 6.96
N ASP A 124 10.43 -9.98 7.65
CA ASP A 124 11.51 -8.98 7.65
C ASP A 124 11.93 -8.48 6.24
N MET A 125 11.00 -8.54 5.29
CA MET A 125 11.14 -7.99 3.94
C MET A 125 10.10 -6.90 3.70
N TYR A 126 10.54 -5.84 3.02
CA TYR A 126 9.67 -4.84 2.42
C TYR A 126 9.36 -5.24 0.98
N TRP A 127 8.09 -5.54 0.72
CA TRP A 127 7.60 -5.90 -0.60
C TRP A 127 7.10 -4.65 -1.31
N CYS A 128 7.80 -4.28 -2.37
CA CYS A 128 7.56 -3.10 -3.19
C CYS A 128 6.80 -3.52 -4.46
N SER A 129 5.50 -3.22 -4.56
CA SER A 129 4.75 -3.53 -5.77
C SER A 129 5.06 -2.50 -6.84
N ASN A 130 5.81 -2.96 -7.83
CA ASN A 130 6.18 -2.26 -9.04
C ASN A 130 6.85 -0.90 -8.78
N GLY A 131 7.67 -0.81 -7.73
CA GLY A 131 8.37 0.42 -7.42
C GLY A 131 7.64 1.34 -6.44
N TYR A 132 6.43 1.01 -5.98
CA TYR A 132 5.76 1.81 -4.97
C TYR A 132 6.53 1.82 -3.64
N ASN A 133 6.85 3.00 -3.14
CA ASN A 133 7.39 3.17 -1.79
C ASN A 133 6.34 3.74 -0.83
N LEU A 134 6.44 3.51 0.48
CA LEU A 134 5.47 4.04 1.44
C LEU A 134 5.47 5.57 1.50
N MET A 135 4.33 6.17 1.83
CA MET A 135 4.27 7.58 2.23
C MET A 135 5.06 7.81 3.53
N LEU A 136 5.75 8.94 3.63
CA LEU A 136 6.43 9.32 4.87
C LEU A 136 5.48 10.04 5.82
N ASN A 137 5.75 9.90 7.12
CA ASN A 137 5.12 10.74 8.13
C ASN A 137 5.52 12.19 7.87
N ASP A 138 4.62 13.11 8.23
CA ASP A 138 4.85 14.55 8.11
C ASP A 138 5.08 15.11 6.70
N THR A 139 4.92 14.28 5.68
CA THR A 139 5.05 14.67 4.27
C THR A 139 3.68 14.87 3.61
N GLU A 140 3.56 15.94 2.82
CA GLU A 140 2.39 16.21 2.00
C GLU A 140 2.58 15.65 0.59
N TYR A 141 1.58 14.95 0.08
CA TYR A 141 1.61 14.30 -1.21
C TYR A 141 0.46 14.78 -2.10
N ILE A 142 0.74 14.98 -3.39
CA ILE A 142 -0.28 14.92 -4.43
C ILE A 142 -0.51 13.44 -4.77
N VAL A 143 -1.74 12.99 -4.66
CA VAL A 143 -2.14 11.60 -4.94
C VAL A 143 -3.23 11.54 -6.00
N TYR A 144 -3.13 10.51 -6.84
CA TYR A 144 -4.03 10.20 -7.94
C TYR A 144 -4.74 8.90 -7.63
N LEU A 145 -6.05 8.96 -7.42
CA LEU A 145 -6.80 7.87 -6.81
C LEU A 145 -8.05 7.50 -7.60
N ASN A 146 -8.46 6.25 -7.42
CA ASN A 146 -9.72 5.68 -7.85
C ASN A 146 -10.43 5.01 -6.67
N SER A 147 -11.75 4.90 -6.77
CA SER A 147 -12.55 4.11 -5.83
C SER A 147 -12.14 2.64 -5.86
N LEU A 148 -12.30 1.93 -4.74
CA LEU A 148 -12.03 0.49 -4.70
C LEU A 148 -12.85 -0.25 -5.76
N LYS A 149 -12.17 -1.09 -6.54
CA LYS A 149 -12.79 -2.12 -7.39
C LYS A 149 -13.19 -3.29 -6.51
N VAL A 150 -14.46 -3.66 -6.54
CA VAL A 150 -15.01 -4.81 -5.83
C VAL A 150 -15.83 -5.65 -6.80
N PRO A 151 -15.97 -6.96 -6.57
CA PRO A 151 -16.85 -7.81 -7.38
C PRO A 151 -18.31 -7.33 -7.34
N ASP A 152 -19.07 -7.62 -8.39
CA ASP A 152 -20.49 -7.32 -8.44
C ASP A 152 -21.24 -7.99 -7.29
N GLY A 153 -22.14 -7.24 -6.64
CA GLY A 153 -22.90 -7.69 -5.47
C GLY A 153 -22.15 -7.62 -4.14
N TYR A 154 -20.86 -7.23 -4.12
CA TYR A 154 -20.13 -7.02 -2.87
C TYR A 154 -20.55 -5.72 -2.18
N ASN A 155 -21.03 -5.85 -0.94
CA ASN A 155 -21.40 -4.71 -0.10
C ASN A 155 -20.17 -4.22 0.69
N LYS A 156 -19.63 -3.08 0.28
CA LYS A 156 -18.54 -2.40 0.99
C LYS A 156 -18.98 -2.02 2.41
N THR A 157 -18.10 -2.28 3.37
CA THR A 157 -18.15 -1.68 4.71
C THR A 157 -17.99 -0.17 4.64
N GLU A 158 -18.34 0.55 5.71
CA GLU A 158 -18.15 2.01 5.78
C GLU A 158 -16.68 2.42 5.62
N LYS A 159 -15.75 1.60 6.15
CA LYS A 159 -14.31 1.82 5.96
C LYS A 159 -13.95 1.72 4.48
N GLU A 160 -14.39 0.67 3.79
CA GLU A 160 -14.12 0.46 2.36
C GLU A 160 -14.78 1.51 1.45
N LYS A 161 -15.96 2.03 1.82
CA LYS A 161 -16.60 3.16 1.11
C LYS A 161 -15.75 4.43 1.19
N ASN A 162 -15.00 4.60 2.29
CA ASN A 162 -14.08 5.70 2.53
C ASN A 162 -12.61 5.33 2.23
N SER A 163 -12.39 4.24 1.48
CA SER A 163 -11.08 3.78 1.06
C SER A 163 -10.89 3.91 -0.44
N TYR A 164 -9.64 4.15 -0.83
CA TYR A 164 -9.25 4.41 -2.21
C TYR A 164 -7.99 3.64 -2.57
N MET A 165 -7.77 3.45 -3.86
CA MET A 165 -6.54 2.88 -4.41
C MET A 165 -5.89 3.86 -5.37
N PHE A 166 -4.57 3.77 -5.52
CA PHE A 166 -3.87 4.55 -6.53
C PHE A 166 -4.34 4.19 -7.94
N THR A 167 -4.31 5.17 -8.85
CA THR A 167 -4.63 4.94 -10.27
C THR A 167 -3.63 3.99 -10.93
N THR A 168 -2.36 4.14 -10.59
CA THR A 168 -1.24 3.31 -11.03
C THR A 168 -0.20 3.18 -9.90
N LEU A 169 0.70 2.21 -10.00
CA LEU A 169 1.63 1.88 -8.91
C LEU A 169 2.79 2.89 -8.83
N GLU A 170 3.34 3.32 -9.97
CA GLU A 170 4.56 4.12 -10.02
C GLU A 170 4.30 5.63 -10.06
N PHE A 171 3.20 6.04 -10.70
CA PHE A 171 2.99 7.42 -11.13
C PHE A 171 1.84 8.13 -10.42
N SER A 172 1.37 7.61 -9.28
CA SER A 172 0.18 8.15 -8.60
C SER A 172 0.44 8.87 -7.29
N LYS A 173 1.71 9.08 -6.91
CA LYS A 173 2.08 9.75 -5.66
C LYS A 173 3.31 10.64 -5.86
N PHE A 174 3.21 11.90 -5.45
CA PHE A 174 4.30 12.88 -5.55
C PHE A 174 4.42 13.72 -4.28
N ASP A 175 5.54 13.61 -3.57
CA ASP A 175 5.88 14.48 -2.43
C ASP A 175 6.08 15.93 -2.89
N ILE A 176 5.32 16.86 -2.30
CA ILE A 176 5.27 18.29 -2.65
C ILE A 176 6.52 19.06 -2.22
N ASN A 177 7.18 18.62 -1.16
CA ASN A 177 8.33 19.32 -0.60
C ASN A 177 9.65 18.73 -1.10
N ASN A 178 9.62 17.55 -1.73
CA ASN A 178 10.80 16.90 -2.24
C ASN A 178 11.35 17.59 -3.51
N LYS A 179 12.33 18.46 -3.27
CA LYS A 179 13.15 19.10 -4.30
C LYS A 179 14.03 18.11 -5.06
N ASN A 180 14.30 16.93 -4.50
CA ASN A 180 15.17 15.94 -5.14
C ASN A 180 14.49 15.35 -6.37
N ASN A 181 15.24 15.29 -7.45
CA ASN A 181 14.89 14.51 -8.62
C ASN A 181 15.10 13.04 -8.27
N VAL A 182 14.16 12.19 -8.69
CA VAL A 182 14.39 10.75 -8.61
C VAL A 182 15.45 10.46 -9.66
N ASN A 183 16.67 10.21 -9.20
CA ASN A 183 17.82 9.96 -10.07
C ASN A 183 18.36 8.54 -9.89
N ASN A 184 17.89 7.81 -8.86
CA ASN A 184 18.39 6.51 -8.53
C ASN A 184 17.75 5.46 -9.42
N LEU A 185 18.60 4.75 -10.16
CA LEU A 185 18.23 3.54 -10.87
C LEU A 185 18.78 2.36 -10.07
N TYR A 186 17.88 1.52 -9.58
CA TYR A 186 18.21 0.36 -8.78
C TYR A 186 18.32 -0.90 -9.64
N SER A 187 19.05 -1.89 -9.15
CA SER A 187 19.15 -3.21 -9.77
C SER A 187 18.34 -4.21 -8.97
N VAL A 188 17.43 -4.94 -9.64
CA VAL A 188 16.72 -6.08 -9.03
C VAL A 188 17.70 -7.08 -8.44
N LYS A 189 18.84 -7.29 -9.10
CA LYS A 189 19.89 -8.20 -8.63
C LYS A 189 20.53 -7.74 -7.32
N ASP A 190 20.58 -6.43 -7.06
CA ASP A 190 21.12 -5.92 -5.78
C ASP A 190 20.09 -6.02 -4.65
N PHE A 191 18.78 -5.99 -4.97
CA PHE A 191 17.72 -6.39 -4.03
C PHE A 191 17.82 -7.88 -3.68
N ASP A 192 17.89 -8.75 -4.68
CA ASP A 192 17.93 -10.21 -4.48
C ASP A 192 19.17 -10.67 -3.69
N ASN A 193 20.31 -9.98 -3.86
CA ASN A 193 21.53 -10.23 -3.09
C ASN A 193 21.54 -9.54 -1.71
N GLY A 194 20.46 -8.85 -1.33
CA GLY A 194 20.32 -8.17 -0.04
C GLY A 194 21.28 -7.01 0.20
N LYS A 195 21.89 -6.45 -0.87
CA LYS A 195 22.85 -5.33 -0.79
C LYS A 195 22.18 -4.00 -0.49
N ILE A 196 20.91 -3.87 -0.85
CA ILE A 196 20.11 -2.68 -0.60
C ILE A 196 19.08 -3.02 0.47
N LYS A 197 19.04 -2.19 1.51
CA LYS A 197 18.06 -2.27 2.58
C LYS A 197 17.03 -1.16 2.42
N TYR A 198 15.88 -1.33 3.07
CA TYR A 198 14.81 -0.33 3.00
C TYR A 198 15.28 1.07 3.39
N ASN A 199 16.19 1.20 4.38
CA ASN A 199 16.75 2.49 4.78
C ASN A 199 17.42 3.26 3.62
N ASP A 200 18.01 2.56 2.65
CA ASP A 200 18.72 3.17 1.52
C ASP A 200 17.78 3.86 0.53
N LEU A 201 16.49 3.47 0.53
CA LEU A 201 15.48 3.99 -0.39
C LEU A 201 14.25 4.57 0.30
N LYS A 202 14.16 4.57 1.64
CA LYS A 202 12.95 4.99 2.37
C LYS A 202 12.49 6.42 2.04
N ASN A 203 13.40 7.27 1.60
CA ASN A 203 13.11 8.66 1.22
C ASN A 203 12.78 8.84 -0.26
N ASP A 204 12.88 7.78 -1.07
CA ASP A 204 12.51 7.82 -2.49
C ASP A 204 11.00 7.67 -2.62
N ASN A 205 10.36 8.52 -3.42
CA ASN A 205 8.92 8.42 -3.65
C ASN A 205 8.54 7.12 -4.39
N VAL A 206 9.44 6.67 -5.27
CA VAL A 206 9.30 5.51 -6.15
C VAL A 206 10.67 4.84 -6.30
N VAL A 207 10.69 3.51 -6.25
CA VAL A 207 11.86 2.67 -6.47
C VAL A 207 11.87 2.25 -7.94
N VAL A 208 12.85 2.74 -8.70
CA VAL A 208 12.88 2.53 -10.15
C VAL A 208 13.99 1.59 -10.55
N VAL A 209 13.67 0.56 -11.34
CA VAL A 209 14.63 -0.45 -11.83
C VAL A 209 14.83 -0.42 -13.35
N ASN A 210 14.09 0.44 -14.07
CA ASN A 210 14.20 0.63 -15.51
C ASN A 210 14.24 2.12 -15.87
N LYS A 211 15.16 2.51 -16.75
CA LYS A 211 15.29 3.87 -17.30
C LYS A 211 14.01 4.42 -17.90
N ASP A 212 13.21 3.61 -18.59
CA ASP A 212 11.96 4.05 -19.22
C ASP A 212 10.93 4.49 -18.17
N ILE A 213 10.86 3.77 -17.05
CA ILE A 213 9.99 4.13 -15.91
C ILE A 213 10.52 5.40 -15.25
N LEU A 214 11.84 5.53 -15.12
CA LEU A 214 12.48 6.71 -14.52
C LEU A 214 12.18 7.97 -15.32
N GLU A 215 12.31 7.88 -16.64
CA GLU A 215 12.04 8.98 -17.55
C GLU A 215 10.56 9.37 -17.51
N LYS A 216 9.64 8.39 -17.61
CA LYS A 216 8.20 8.65 -17.49
C LYS A 216 7.83 9.29 -16.17
N TYR A 217 8.28 8.72 -15.05
CA TYR A 217 8.01 9.26 -13.72
C TYR A 217 8.53 10.70 -13.61
N THR A 218 9.74 10.96 -14.10
CA THR A 218 10.36 12.30 -14.07
C THR A 218 9.56 13.30 -14.90
N ASN A 219 9.11 12.93 -16.09
CA ASN A 219 8.31 13.79 -16.95
C ASN A 219 6.93 14.07 -16.34
N ILE A 220 6.25 13.06 -15.80
CA ILE A 220 4.98 13.25 -15.09
C ILE A 220 5.19 14.15 -13.86
N LYS A 221 6.23 13.90 -13.05
CA LYS A 221 6.56 14.72 -11.87
C LYS A 221 6.80 16.19 -12.23
N LYS A 222 7.42 16.49 -13.38
CA LYS A 222 7.60 17.88 -13.86
C LYS A 222 6.26 18.58 -14.11
N GLU A 223 5.31 17.91 -14.77
CA GLU A 223 3.98 18.48 -15.02
C GLU A 223 3.19 18.66 -13.72
N VAL A 224 3.21 17.66 -12.82
CA VAL A 224 2.62 17.77 -11.47
C VAL A 224 3.19 18.98 -10.72
N LYS A 225 4.51 19.17 -10.76
CA LYS A 225 5.17 20.35 -10.16
C LYS A 225 4.65 21.65 -10.76
N LYS A 226 4.63 21.76 -12.09
CA LYS A 226 4.15 22.95 -12.80
C LYS A 226 2.72 23.33 -12.40
N ILE A 227 1.84 22.35 -12.25
CA ILE A 227 0.41 22.58 -12.00
C ILE A 227 0.13 22.90 -10.53
N TYR A 228 0.72 22.13 -9.60
CA TYR A 228 0.32 22.16 -8.19
C TYR A 228 1.32 22.87 -7.27
N TYR A 229 2.59 23.04 -7.67
CA TYR A 229 3.59 23.68 -6.80
C TYR A 229 3.65 25.19 -7.01
N THR A 230 3.30 25.65 -8.21
CA THR A 230 3.28 27.08 -8.55
C THR A 230 2.06 27.82 -8.00
N LYS A 231 1.01 27.09 -7.59
CA LYS A 231 -0.24 27.66 -7.03
C LYS A 231 -0.21 27.94 -5.52
N ASN A 232 0.89 27.62 -4.82
CA ASN A 232 1.07 27.87 -3.39
C ASN A 232 1.94 29.11 -3.09
N LYS A 233 1.96 30.10 -4.01
CA LYS A 233 2.52 31.43 -3.78
C LYS A 233 1.43 32.48 -3.92
#